data_AF-A0A1I2MMJ4-F1
#
_entry.id   AF-A0A1I2MMJ4-F1
#
_cell.length_a   1.000
_cell.length_b   1.000
_cell.length_c   1.000
_cell.angle_alpha   90.00
_cell.angle_beta   90.00
_cell.angle_gamma   90.00
#
_symmetry.space_group_name_H-M   'P 1'
#
loop_
_entity.id
_entity.type
_entity.pdbx_description
1 polymer ?
#
loop_
_entity_poly.entity_id
_entity_poly.type
_entity_poly.pdbx_seq_one_letter_code
_entity_poly.pdbx_strand_id
1 'polypeptide(L)' 'MDLLIFYISPVLGFLFMLTLIMALYRKVSGRSIQYSQKKILMGSSMALAAIIIYVNFF' A
#
# COMPACT_ATOMS: atom_id res chain seq x y z
N MET A 1 11.32 -10.25 16.19
CA MET A 1 10.25 -9.34 15.74
C MET A 1 10.64 -8.64 14.44
N ASP A 2 11.94 -8.41 14.22
CA ASP A 2 12.49 -7.76 13.03
C ASP A 2 12.36 -8.58 11.74
N LEU A 3 12.60 -9.90 11.79
CA LEU A 3 12.44 -10.79 10.62
C LEU A 3 11.02 -10.75 10.04
N LEU A 4 10.01 -10.64 10.89
CA LEU A 4 8.60 -10.62 10.48
C LEU A 4 8.28 -9.34 9.71
N ILE A 5 8.78 -8.19 10.20
CA ILE A 5 8.67 -6.89 9.53
C ILE A 5 9.50 -6.86 8.24
N PHE A 6 10.66 -7.51 8.24
CA PHE A 6 11.56 -7.62 7.08
C PHE A 6 10.93 -8.43 5.94
N TYR A 7 10.16 -9.47 6.24
CA TYR A 7 9.42 -10.24 5.23
C TYR A 7 8.08 -9.62 4.85
N ILE A 8 7.39 -8.94 5.76
CA ILE A 8 6.08 -8.32 5.50
C ILE A 8 6.20 -6.99 4.73
N SER A 9 7.23 -6.17 4.99
CA SER A 9 7.39 -4.86 4.34
C SER A 9 7.49 -4.94 2.81
N PRO A 10 8.28 -5.86 2.21
CA PRO A 10 8.34 -6.01 0.76
C PRO A 10 7.01 -6.45 0.16
N VAL A 11 6.28 -7.35 0.83
CA VAL A 11 4.99 -7.86 0.37
C VAL A 11 3.92 -6.77 0.41
N LEU A 12 3.87 -5.98 1.48
CA LEU A 12 2.97 -4.82 1.58
C LEU A 12 3.32 -3.75 0.54
N GLY A 13 4.60 -3.46 0.33
CA GLY A 13 5.07 -2.54 -0.71
C GLY A 13 4.68 -3.02 -2.11
N PHE A 14 4.82 -4.31 -2.40
CA PHE A 14 4.44 -4.91 -3.66
C PHE A 14 2.93 -4.82 -3.93
N LEU A 15 2.11 -5.16 -2.93
CA LEU A 15 0.65 -5.03 -3.03
C LEU A 15 0.22 -3.58 -3.22
N PHE A 16 0.88 -2.63 -2.53
CA PHE A 16 0.66 -1.21 -2.73
C PHE A 16 0.96 -0.79 -4.16
N MET A 17 2.12 -1.17 -4.67
CA MET A 17 2.59 -0.83 -6.02
C MET A 17 1.66 -1.40 -7.10
N LEU A 18 1.20 -2.65 -6.97
CA LEU A 18 0.18 -3.23 -7.86
C LEU A 18 -1.14 -2.46 -7.83
N THR A 19 -1.61 -2.10 -6.64
CA THR A 19 -2.86 -1.35 -6.47
C THR A 19 -2.74 0.04 -7.10
N LEU A 20 -1.57 0.67 -6.96
CA LEU A 20 -1.27 1.98 -7.52
C LEU A 20 -1.17 1.95 -9.05
N ILE A 21 -0.55 0.91 -9.63
CA ILE A 21 -0.52 0.66 -11.08
C ILE A 21 -1.95 0.48 -11.62
N MET A 22 -2.79 -0.32 -10.96
CA MET A 22 -4.18 -0.49 -11.39
C MET A 22 -5.00 0.80 -11.28
N ALA A 23 -4.77 1.59 -10.23
CA ALA A 23 -5.44 2.87 -10.05
C ALA A 23 -5.01 3.89 -11.13
N LEU A 24 -3.72 3.97 -11.45
CA LEU A 24 -3.19 4.82 -12.52
C LEU A 24 -3.69 4.37 -13.88
N TYR A 25 -3.66 3.07 -14.18
CA TYR A 25 -4.16 2.53 -15.45
C TYR A 25 -5.64 2.88 -15.65
N ARG A 26 -6.47 2.75 -14.61
CA ARG A 26 -7.88 3.16 -14.69
C ARG A 26 -8.07 4.67 -14.84
N LYS A 27 -7.25 5.47 -14.17
CA LYS A 27 -7.26 6.93 -14.31
C LYS A 27 -6.94 7.33 -15.76
N VAL A 28 -5.93 6.71 -16.36
CA VAL A 28 -5.55 6.92 -17.78
C VAL A 28 -6.65 6.42 -18.71
N SER A 29 -7.34 5.32 -18.38
CA SER A 29 -8.46 4.81 -19.17
C SER A 29 -9.77 5.59 -18.98
N GLY A 30 -9.77 6.72 -18.25
CA GLY A 30 -10.96 7.54 -17.98
C GLY A 30 -12.03 6.85 -17.12
N ARG A 31 -11.71 5.73 -16.46
CA ARG A 31 -12.65 4.97 -15.61
C ARG A 31 -12.50 5.40 -14.16
N SER A 32 -13.61 5.54 -13.44
CA SER A 32 -13.58 5.89 -12.02
C SER A 32 -12.87 4.80 -11.21
N ILE A 33 -12.10 5.23 -10.21
CA ILE A 33 -11.43 4.33 -9.28
C ILE A 33 -12.50 3.61 -8.46
N GLN A 34 -12.49 2.28 -8.49
CA GLN A 34 -13.47 1.47 -7.80
C GLN A 34 -13.32 1.67 -6.28
N TYR A 35 -14.43 1.75 -5.55
CA TYR A 35 -14.42 2.01 -4.09
C TYR A 35 -13.51 1.01 -3.33
N SER A 36 -13.47 -0.24 -3.79
CA SER A 36 -12.57 -1.28 -3.27
C SER A 36 -11.08 -0.94 -3.47
N GLN A 37 -10.67 -0.46 -4.64
CA GLN A 37 -9.28 -0.08 -4.90
C GLN A 37 -8.87 1.14 -4.08
N LYS A 38 -9.77 2.11 -3.91
CA LYS A 38 -9.53 3.28 -3.04
C LYS A 38 -9.35 2.86 -1.57
N LYS A 39 -10.16 1.91 -1.09
CA LYS A 39 -10.07 1.37 0.27
C LYS A 39 -8.76 0.61 0.50
N ILE A 40 -8.35 -0.23 -0.46
CA ILE A 40 -7.05 -0.92 -0.41
C ILE A 40 -5.93 0.11 -0.34
N LEU A 41 -5.93 1.11 -1.23
CA LEU A 41 -4.90 2.15 -1.28
C LEU A 41 -4.78 2.89 0.06
N MET A 42 -5.89 3.32 0.64
CA MET A 42 -5.93 3.95 1.97
C MET A 42 -5.40 3.03 3.08
N GLY A 43 -5.82 1.76 3.09
CA GLY A 43 -5.36 0.78 4.08
C GLY A 43 -3.86 0.52 4.00
N SER A 44 -3.32 0.38 2.79
CA SER A 44 -1.89 0.20 2.56
C SER A 44 -1.07 1.44 2.91
N SER A 45 -1.57 2.66 2.67
CA SER A 45 -0.90 3.89 3.09
C SER A 45 -0.82 4.00 4.61
N MET A 46 -1.90 3.62 5.29
CA MET A 46 -1.97 3.65 6.75
C MET A 46 -1.07 2.59 7.40
N ALA A 47 -0.98 1.40 6.80
CA ALA A 47 -0.03 0.36 7.20
C ALA A 47 1.43 0.82 7.01
N LEU A 48 1.76 1.46 5.89
CA LEU A 48 3.08 2.04 5.65
C LEU A 48 3.44 3.11 6.68
N ALA A 49 2.51 4.03 6.99
CA ALA A 49 2.71 5.04 8.02
C ALA A 49 2.96 4.42 9.40
N ALA A 50 2.21 3.38 9.76
CA ALA A 50 2.40 2.66 11.02
C ALA A 50 3.77 1.96 11.11
N ILE A 51 4.25 1.36 10.01
CA ILE A 51 5.57 0.74 9.94
C ILE A 51 6.67 1.81 10.07
N ILE A 52 6.53 2.95 9.38
CA ILE A 52 7.50 4.06 9.47
C ILE A 52 7.58 4.58 10.90
N ILE A 53 6.44 4.83 11.56
CA ILE A 53 6.40 5.29 12.96
C ILE A 53 7.04 4.24 13.87
N TYR A 54 6.72 2.96 13.69
CA TYR A 54 7.31 1.88 14.48
C TYR A 54 8.83 1.81 14.34
N VAL A 55 9.37 1.92 13.12
CA VAL A 55 10.82 1.88 12.86
C VAL A 55 11.55 3.16 13.30
N ASN A 56 10.86 4.31 13.39
CA ASN A 56 11.50 5.56 13.79
C ASN A 56 11.55 5.78 15.30
N PHE A 57 10.59 5.21 16.05
CA PHE A 57 10.49 5.36 17.50
C PHE A 57 11.14 4.22 18.29
N PHE A 58 11.56 3.14 17.64
CA PHE A 58 12.19 1.96 18.23
C PHE A 58 13.56 1.72 17.58
#